data_AF-A0A3S0WN47-F1
#
_entry.id   AF-A0A3S0WN47-F1
#
_cell.length_a   1.000
_cell.length_b   1.000
_cell.length_c   1.000
_cell.angle_alpha   90.00
_cell.angle_beta   90.00
_cell.angle_gamma   90.00
#
_symmetry.space_group_name_H-M   'P 1'
#
loop_
_entity.id
_entity.type
_entity.pdbx_description
1 polymer ?
#
loop_
_entity_poly.entity_id
_entity_poly.type
_entity_poly.pdbx_seq_one_letter_code
_entity_poly.pdbx_strand_id
1 'polypeptide(L)'
;MPSIFQAGIFNIPGNTRLALTEGGQLKADGRQNNTNIFARAWDCLTRSSEKVEANKTVARQFIAEIREKYGDGVADMASRELKSHLDKGRPLTAHRVSCVLKNADDAANLTWLRDQNLTRVEIRDVRAQFSRDELTLLREGHVSIDVGRQYKEREIPIHPRTLVAYCRDENVVEGSKKELRGGAVSKPYEVQYRHGDQLDTMVFKEARLGEGHGAAATALGIDPHSCMAVRNIATKVVDEALGFNLVPDTRIGMLDGQLGMVMGFATGAPATKQRMVDVTDSSQGQMVLKEQHSLNPEELKDLLDMGGLRIEGDRVFKSESVQVQHDYRDPGLRRELVKLQLLDALTAQGDRHGGNFVIQRGEGGRFTGLSAIDNDQAFGSRIEDPRQLLGDSACRCVDLPPVVDEGIKAAFANLSDDQLRRDLTGLLPKDEIDAAVARLQVIKEYLAGGPPPMVLTGENPDWGSEAVGRALSDPATSYVGRELSRFEGLNTMSYEEAEA
;
A
#
# COMPACT_ATOMS: atom_id res chain seq x y z
N MET A 1 28.56 -3.42 9.70
CA MET A 1 29.53 -3.70 8.62
C MET A 1 28.77 -3.78 7.30
N PRO A 2 29.24 -3.21 6.17
CA PRO A 2 28.51 -3.33 4.91
C PRO A 2 28.72 -4.72 4.30
N SER A 3 27.67 -5.52 4.31
CA SER A 3 27.60 -6.90 3.81
C SER A 3 27.71 -6.98 2.27
N ILE A 4 28.20 -8.12 1.72
CA ILE A 4 28.12 -8.44 0.27
C ILE A 4 26.70 -8.35 -0.29
N PHE A 5 25.69 -8.47 0.58
CA PHE A 5 24.28 -8.40 0.23
C PHE A 5 23.79 -6.96 0.06
N GLN A 6 24.64 -5.94 0.26
CA GLN A 6 24.28 -4.56 -0.08
C GLN A 6 24.08 -4.39 -1.59
N ALA A 7 22.99 -3.70 -1.94
CA ALA A 7 22.46 -3.54 -3.30
C ALA A 7 23.48 -3.02 -4.35
N GLY A 8 24.59 -2.41 -3.92
CA GLY A 8 25.61 -1.85 -4.79
C GLY A 8 26.32 -2.87 -5.71
N ILE A 9 26.48 -4.14 -5.30
CA ILE A 9 27.23 -5.13 -6.10
C ILE A 9 26.52 -5.49 -7.42
N PHE A 10 25.19 -5.49 -7.44
CA PHE A 10 24.42 -5.82 -8.64
C PHE A 10 24.46 -4.70 -9.70
N ASN A 11 24.84 -3.48 -9.32
CA ASN A 11 25.02 -2.35 -10.23
C ASN A 11 26.44 -2.28 -10.82
N ILE A 12 27.32 -3.22 -10.47
CA ILE A 12 28.71 -3.28 -10.97
C ILE A 12 28.74 -4.10 -12.27
N PRO A 13 29.49 -3.66 -13.31
CA PRO A 13 29.67 -4.45 -14.52
C PRO A 13 30.17 -5.86 -14.19
N GLY A 14 29.53 -6.90 -14.75
CA GLY A 14 29.78 -8.29 -14.35
C GLY A 14 31.22 -8.79 -14.50
N ASN A 15 32.02 -8.15 -15.38
CA ASN A 15 33.44 -8.46 -15.56
C ASN A 15 34.35 -7.78 -14.52
N THR A 16 33.82 -6.99 -13.60
CA THR A 16 34.58 -6.34 -12.54
C THR A 16 35.09 -7.39 -11.56
N ARG A 17 36.38 -7.35 -11.28
CA ARG A 17 37.02 -8.20 -10.26
C ARG A 17 36.81 -7.56 -8.89
N LEU A 18 36.75 -8.39 -7.86
CA LEU A 18 36.53 -7.96 -6.49
C LEU A 18 37.79 -8.20 -5.66
N ALA A 19 38.11 -7.23 -4.80
CA ALA A 19 39.15 -7.32 -3.78
C ALA A 19 38.62 -6.81 -2.45
N LEU A 20 39.39 -7.01 -1.38
CA LEU A 20 39.10 -6.45 -0.07
C LEU A 20 39.87 -5.13 0.13
N THR A 21 39.27 -4.19 0.84
CA THR A 21 39.96 -3.03 1.43
C THR A 21 40.75 -3.49 2.67
N GLU A 22 41.61 -2.61 3.21
CA GLU A 22 42.29 -2.87 4.49
C GLU A 22 41.32 -3.10 5.65
N GLY A 23 40.10 -2.56 5.56
CA GLY A 23 39.01 -2.80 6.50
C GLY A 23 38.15 -4.04 6.18
N GLY A 24 38.57 -4.90 5.25
CA GLY A 24 37.84 -6.12 4.88
C GLY A 24 36.57 -5.90 4.05
N GLN A 25 36.41 -4.72 3.43
CA GLN A 25 35.23 -4.42 2.60
C GLN A 25 35.45 -4.78 1.14
N LEU A 26 34.42 -5.26 0.44
CA LEU A 26 34.52 -5.49 -1.00
C LEU A 26 34.68 -4.17 -1.77
N LYS A 27 35.64 -4.14 -2.69
CA LYS A 27 35.84 -3.08 -3.66
C LYS A 27 36.09 -3.65 -5.06
N ALA A 28 35.82 -2.83 -6.07
CA ALA A 28 36.22 -3.12 -7.44
C ALA A 28 37.76 -3.09 -7.58
N ASP A 29 38.31 -4.08 -8.26
CA ASP A 29 39.75 -4.28 -8.50
C ASP A 29 40.01 -4.48 -10.00
N GLY A 30 39.59 -3.49 -10.78
CA GLY A 30 39.67 -3.50 -12.23
C GLY A 30 38.69 -4.46 -12.90
N ARG A 31 38.90 -4.68 -14.21
CA ARG A 31 38.03 -5.53 -15.05
C ARG A 31 38.78 -6.74 -15.58
N GLN A 32 38.09 -7.86 -15.63
CA GLN A 32 38.55 -9.02 -16.36
C GLN A 32 38.46 -8.74 -17.87
N ASN A 33 39.57 -8.99 -18.58
CA ASN A 33 39.59 -8.95 -20.02
C ASN A 33 38.87 -10.19 -20.57
N ASN A 34 37.65 -10.01 -21.06
CA ASN A 34 36.78 -11.12 -21.48
C ASN A 34 37.05 -11.59 -22.92
N THR A 35 37.73 -10.78 -23.74
CA THR A 35 37.90 -11.03 -25.18
C THR A 35 39.17 -11.81 -25.50
N ASN A 36 40.17 -11.80 -24.61
CA ASN A 36 41.44 -12.49 -24.83
C ASN A 36 41.68 -13.60 -23.79
N ILE A 37 41.43 -14.85 -24.19
CA ILE A 37 41.60 -16.04 -23.34
C ILE A 37 43.06 -16.27 -22.93
N PHE A 38 44.02 -15.90 -23.78
CA PHE A 38 45.45 -16.00 -23.48
C PHE A 38 45.88 -14.98 -22.45
N ALA A 39 45.38 -13.73 -22.54
CA ALA A 39 45.64 -12.71 -21.53
C ALA A 39 45.09 -13.13 -20.15
N ARG A 40 43.91 -13.78 -20.11
CA ARG A 40 43.36 -14.34 -18.87
C ARG A 40 44.19 -15.48 -18.31
N ALA A 41 44.64 -16.39 -19.16
CA ALA A 41 45.48 -17.51 -18.75
C ALA A 41 46.84 -17.02 -18.25
N TRP A 42 47.44 -16.07 -18.97
CA TRP A 42 48.71 -15.44 -18.61
C TRP A 42 48.63 -14.70 -17.28
N ASP A 43 47.64 -13.82 -17.11
CA ASP A 43 47.36 -13.17 -15.83
C ASP A 43 47.08 -14.20 -14.71
N CYS A 44 46.46 -15.34 -15.03
CA CYS A 44 46.30 -16.41 -14.04
C CYS A 44 47.63 -17.04 -13.61
N LEU A 45 48.59 -17.17 -14.52
CA LEU A 45 49.89 -17.83 -14.33
C LEU A 45 50.98 -16.93 -13.75
N THR A 46 50.93 -15.61 -13.99
CA THR A 46 51.99 -14.66 -13.62
C THR A 46 51.71 -13.86 -12.34
N ARG A 47 50.61 -14.13 -11.64
CA ARG A 47 50.26 -13.46 -10.37
C ARG A 47 51.23 -13.82 -9.25
N SER A 48 51.55 -12.85 -8.41
CA SER A 48 52.29 -13.07 -7.17
C SER A 48 51.52 -13.96 -6.20
N SER A 49 52.24 -14.64 -5.31
CA SER A 49 51.67 -15.41 -4.20
C SER A 49 50.74 -14.56 -3.33
N GLU A 50 51.11 -13.31 -3.07
CA GLU A 50 50.28 -12.34 -2.35
C GLU A 50 48.93 -12.10 -3.03
N LYS A 51 48.93 -11.90 -4.35
CA LYS A 51 47.68 -11.68 -5.11
C LYS A 51 46.80 -12.93 -5.12
N VAL A 52 47.41 -14.12 -5.20
CA VAL A 52 46.69 -15.39 -5.10
C VAL A 52 46.01 -15.52 -3.73
N GLU A 53 46.70 -15.24 -2.64
CA GLU A 53 46.13 -15.35 -1.28
C GLU A 53 45.08 -14.27 -1.01
N ALA A 54 45.27 -13.05 -1.52
CA ALA A 54 44.25 -11.99 -1.45
C ALA A 54 42.94 -12.43 -2.13
N ASN A 55 43.01 -13.02 -3.33
CA ASN A 55 41.83 -13.55 -4.03
C ASN A 55 41.16 -14.70 -3.26
N LYS A 56 41.95 -15.59 -2.64
CA LYS A 56 41.41 -16.66 -1.79
C LYS A 56 40.67 -16.10 -0.59
N THR A 57 41.21 -15.06 0.03
CA THR A 57 40.60 -14.38 1.18
C THR A 57 39.25 -13.78 0.81
N VAL A 58 39.15 -13.11 -0.34
CA VAL A 58 37.86 -12.62 -0.89
C VAL A 58 36.84 -13.76 -1.01
N ALA A 59 37.24 -14.89 -1.60
CA ALA A 59 36.35 -16.04 -1.79
C ALA A 59 35.92 -16.69 -0.46
N ARG A 60 36.83 -16.79 0.52
CA ARG A 60 36.52 -17.32 1.86
C ARG A 60 35.54 -16.42 2.60
N GLN A 61 35.74 -15.09 2.56
CA GLN A 61 34.83 -14.13 3.17
C GLN A 61 33.44 -14.20 2.54
N PHE A 62 33.36 -14.27 1.21
CA PHE A 62 32.09 -14.44 0.51
C PHE A 62 31.34 -15.71 0.94
N ILE A 63 32.04 -16.84 1.12
CA ILE A 63 31.43 -18.08 1.63
C ILE A 63 31.01 -17.95 3.10
N ALA A 64 31.80 -17.26 3.93
CA ALA A 64 31.44 -17.02 5.33
C ALA A 64 30.14 -16.22 5.44
N GLU A 65 29.95 -15.20 4.60
CA GLU A 65 28.70 -14.43 4.56
C GLU A 65 27.52 -15.26 4.03
N ILE A 66 27.73 -16.16 3.06
CA ILE A 66 26.71 -17.13 2.64
C ILE A 66 26.35 -18.07 3.80
N ARG A 67 27.34 -18.52 4.57
CA ARG A 67 27.12 -19.40 5.74
C ARG A 67 26.32 -18.69 6.82
N GLU A 68 26.66 -17.44 7.11
CA GLU A 68 25.93 -16.62 8.07
C GLU A 68 24.47 -16.41 7.65
N LYS A 69 24.23 -16.12 6.36
CA LYS A 69 22.86 -15.86 5.86
C LYS A 69 22.02 -17.13 5.67
N TYR A 70 22.59 -18.19 5.10
CA TYR A 70 21.84 -19.36 4.60
C TYR A 70 22.19 -20.68 5.31
N GLY A 71 23.17 -20.69 6.20
CA GLY A 71 23.63 -21.88 6.92
C GLY A 71 24.65 -22.73 6.16
N ASP A 72 25.13 -23.78 6.83
CA ASP A 72 26.26 -24.60 6.37
C ASP A 72 25.99 -25.34 5.05
N GLY A 73 24.78 -25.89 4.87
CA GLY A 73 24.46 -26.68 3.68
C GLY A 73 24.57 -25.88 2.38
N VAL A 74 24.10 -24.63 2.39
CA VAL A 74 24.18 -23.72 1.24
C VAL A 74 25.60 -23.18 1.06
N ALA A 75 26.31 -22.90 2.15
CA ALA A 75 27.72 -22.49 2.11
C ALA A 75 28.63 -23.58 1.52
N ASP A 76 28.39 -24.84 1.83
CA ASP A 76 29.15 -25.97 1.28
C ASP A 76 28.92 -26.14 -0.22
N MET A 77 27.70 -25.91 -0.70
CA MET A 77 27.39 -25.83 -2.12
C MET A 77 28.19 -24.69 -2.78
N ALA A 78 28.13 -23.48 -2.23
CA ALA A 78 28.87 -22.33 -2.74
C ALA A 78 30.39 -22.58 -2.76
N SER A 79 30.92 -23.22 -1.72
CA SER A 79 32.33 -23.62 -1.61
C SER A 79 32.74 -24.57 -2.73
N ARG A 80 31.92 -25.60 -3.04
CA ARG A 80 32.16 -26.50 -4.18
C ARG A 80 32.17 -25.76 -5.51
N GLU A 81 31.25 -24.82 -5.72
CA GLU A 81 31.20 -23.99 -6.93
C GLU A 81 32.42 -23.05 -7.06
N LEU A 82 32.95 -22.59 -5.93
CA LEU A 82 34.10 -21.69 -5.87
C LEU A 82 35.44 -22.40 -5.66
N LYS A 83 35.49 -23.73 -5.80
CA LYS A 83 36.71 -24.53 -5.61
C LYS A 83 37.93 -23.96 -6.32
N SER A 84 37.80 -23.55 -7.58
CA SER A 84 38.94 -22.98 -8.32
C SER A 84 39.40 -21.59 -7.83
N HIS A 85 38.53 -20.84 -7.14
CA HIS A 85 38.87 -19.59 -6.47
C HIS A 85 39.56 -19.86 -5.14
N LEU A 86 39.09 -20.83 -4.37
CA LEU A 86 39.67 -21.23 -3.09
C LEU A 86 41.03 -21.93 -3.24
N ASP A 87 41.16 -22.85 -4.20
CA ASP A 87 42.37 -23.65 -4.36
C ASP A 87 43.45 -22.87 -5.12
N LYS A 88 43.07 -22.24 -6.23
CA LYS A 88 44.00 -21.61 -7.20
C LYS A 88 44.03 -20.07 -7.11
N GLY A 89 43.28 -19.48 -6.18
CA GLY A 89 43.21 -18.02 -6.00
C GLY A 89 42.75 -17.28 -7.25
N ARG A 90 41.83 -17.84 -8.05
CA ARG A 90 41.25 -17.14 -9.21
C ARG A 90 40.49 -15.89 -8.73
N PRO A 91 40.56 -14.75 -9.45
CA PRO A 91 39.86 -13.54 -9.02
C PRO A 91 38.35 -13.78 -9.05
N LEU A 92 37.66 -13.37 -7.99
CA LEU A 92 36.20 -13.41 -7.95
C LEU A 92 35.65 -12.19 -8.71
N THR A 93 34.64 -12.39 -9.56
CA THR A 93 34.01 -11.32 -10.33
C THR A 93 32.59 -11.05 -9.86
N ALA A 94 32.08 -9.86 -10.11
CA ALA A 94 30.68 -9.50 -9.83
C ALA A 94 29.69 -10.49 -10.47
N HIS A 95 29.95 -10.92 -11.71
CA HIS A 95 29.14 -11.95 -12.37
C HIS A 95 29.19 -13.29 -11.62
N ARG A 96 30.37 -13.74 -11.19
CA ARG A 96 30.50 -15.01 -10.47
C ARG A 96 29.79 -14.96 -9.11
N VAL A 97 29.91 -13.85 -8.39
CA VAL A 97 29.15 -13.59 -7.16
C VAL A 97 27.65 -13.69 -7.42
N SER A 98 27.14 -12.98 -8.44
CA SER A 98 25.72 -13.02 -8.80
C SER A 98 25.23 -14.43 -9.11
N CYS A 99 26.00 -15.24 -9.86
CA CYS A 99 25.63 -16.63 -10.13
C CYS A 99 25.57 -17.48 -8.86
N VAL A 100 26.57 -17.36 -7.97
CA VAL A 100 26.59 -18.16 -6.73
C VAL A 100 25.47 -17.74 -5.79
N LEU A 101 25.17 -16.44 -5.67
CA LEU A 101 24.04 -15.96 -4.87
C LEU A 101 22.70 -16.48 -5.41
N LYS A 102 22.50 -16.45 -6.72
CA LYS A 102 21.31 -17.02 -7.38
C LYS A 102 21.12 -18.51 -7.07
N ASN A 103 22.20 -19.29 -7.10
CA ASN A 103 22.17 -20.70 -6.75
C ASN A 103 21.96 -20.92 -5.24
N ALA A 104 22.50 -20.05 -4.40
CA ALA A 104 22.30 -20.09 -2.96
C ALA A 104 20.84 -19.83 -2.59
N ASP A 105 20.20 -18.85 -3.22
CA ASP A 105 18.76 -18.61 -3.05
C ASP A 105 17.92 -19.79 -3.53
N ASP A 106 18.24 -20.38 -4.69
CA ASP A 106 17.54 -21.59 -5.17
C ASP A 106 17.67 -22.77 -4.20
N ALA A 107 18.88 -23.00 -3.65
CA ALA A 107 19.14 -24.08 -2.70
C ALA A 107 18.41 -23.86 -1.38
N ALA A 108 18.42 -22.63 -0.87
CA ALA A 108 17.71 -22.25 0.35
C ALA A 108 16.18 -22.34 0.15
N ASN A 109 15.64 -21.87 -0.98
CA ASN A 109 14.22 -22.01 -1.32
C ASN A 109 13.80 -23.48 -1.43
N LEU A 110 14.63 -24.33 -2.05
CA LEU A 110 14.36 -25.77 -2.14
C LEU A 110 14.36 -26.44 -0.76
N THR A 111 15.24 -26.02 0.14
CA THR A 111 15.30 -26.55 1.50
C THR A 111 14.04 -26.14 2.27
N TRP A 112 13.70 -24.85 2.25
CA TRP A 112 12.49 -24.31 2.86
C TRP A 112 11.19 -24.96 2.36
N LEU A 113 11.09 -25.29 1.07
CA LEU A 113 9.94 -26.02 0.53
C LEU A 113 9.87 -27.47 1.05
N ARG A 114 11.00 -28.12 1.28
CA ARG A 114 11.03 -29.48 1.85
C ARG A 114 10.64 -29.48 3.33
N ASP A 115 11.03 -28.43 4.06
CA ASP A 115 10.70 -28.27 5.49
C ASP A 115 9.19 -28.07 5.72
N GLN A 116 8.45 -27.72 4.67
CA GLN A 116 6.98 -27.67 4.67
C GLN A 116 6.32 -29.02 4.31
N ASN A 117 7.07 -30.12 4.34
CA ASN A 117 6.59 -31.48 4.06
C ASN A 117 6.02 -31.70 2.64
N LEU A 118 6.43 -30.88 1.67
CA LEU A 118 6.01 -31.05 0.28
C LEU A 118 6.72 -32.23 -0.39
N THR A 119 5.99 -32.98 -1.21
CA THR A 119 6.54 -34.02 -2.08
C THR A 119 7.37 -33.42 -3.22
N ARG A 120 8.16 -34.27 -3.88
CA ARG A 120 8.96 -33.84 -5.06
C ARG A 120 8.10 -33.30 -6.21
N VAL A 121 6.88 -33.81 -6.37
CA VAL A 121 5.95 -33.37 -7.41
C VAL A 121 5.42 -31.98 -7.07
N GLU A 122 4.95 -31.78 -5.84
CA GLU A 122 4.45 -30.47 -5.37
C GLU A 122 5.53 -29.39 -5.42
N ILE A 123 6.78 -29.72 -5.04
CA ILE A 123 7.90 -28.78 -5.15
C ILE A 123 8.12 -28.34 -6.61
N ARG A 124 8.03 -29.27 -7.56
CA ARG A 124 8.18 -28.95 -8.98
C ARG A 124 7.06 -28.01 -9.44
N ASP A 125 5.84 -28.28 -9.01
CA ASP A 125 4.67 -27.51 -9.40
C ASP A 125 4.71 -26.09 -8.79
N VAL A 126 5.12 -25.97 -7.52
CA VAL A 126 5.39 -24.67 -6.87
C VAL A 126 6.45 -23.88 -7.65
N ARG A 127 7.57 -24.51 -8.01
CA ARG A 127 8.63 -23.81 -8.78
C ARG A 127 8.21 -23.44 -10.21
N ALA A 128 7.10 -23.96 -10.72
CA ALA A 128 6.50 -23.53 -11.97
C ALA A 128 5.53 -22.34 -11.78
N GLN A 129 4.93 -22.19 -10.59
CA GLN A 129 3.96 -21.13 -10.27
C GLN A 129 4.62 -19.85 -9.74
N PHE A 130 5.76 -19.97 -9.06
CA PHE A 130 6.44 -18.86 -8.39
C PHE A 130 7.81 -18.59 -9.00
N SER A 131 8.14 -17.31 -9.14
CA SER A 131 9.50 -16.91 -9.49
C SER A 131 10.47 -17.18 -8.32
N ARG A 132 11.79 -17.14 -8.60
CA ARG A 132 12.81 -17.25 -7.56
C ARG A 132 12.65 -16.17 -6.49
N ASP A 133 12.42 -14.93 -6.92
CA ASP A 133 12.37 -13.78 -6.02
C ASP A 133 11.12 -13.83 -5.16
N GLU A 134 9.99 -14.29 -5.71
CA GLU A 134 8.76 -14.54 -4.92
C GLU A 134 8.98 -15.62 -3.86
N LEU A 135 9.61 -16.75 -4.21
CA LEU A 135 9.94 -17.79 -3.22
C LEU A 135 10.88 -17.28 -2.14
N THR A 136 11.86 -16.45 -2.51
CA THR A 136 12.77 -15.81 -1.56
C THR A 136 12.02 -14.88 -0.61
N LEU A 137 11.11 -14.05 -1.14
CA LEU A 137 10.27 -13.15 -0.35
C LEU A 137 9.34 -13.90 0.61
N LEU A 138 8.67 -14.96 0.15
CA LEU A 138 7.83 -15.79 1.01
C LEU A 138 8.64 -16.46 2.13
N ARG A 139 9.81 -17.03 1.79
CA ARG A 139 10.73 -17.64 2.76
C ARG A 139 11.19 -16.65 3.81
N GLU A 140 11.73 -15.50 3.39
CA GLU A 140 12.26 -14.46 4.29
C GLU A 140 11.14 -13.80 5.11
N GLY A 141 9.94 -13.70 4.54
CA GLY A 141 8.75 -13.27 5.23
C GLY A 141 8.14 -14.36 6.13
N HIS A 142 8.70 -15.56 6.24
CA HIS A 142 8.11 -16.69 6.98
C HIS A 142 6.63 -16.95 6.59
N VAL A 143 6.29 -16.81 5.31
CA VAL A 143 4.95 -17.03 4.76
C VAL A 143 4.92 -18.41 4.12
N SER A 144 4.02 -19.30 4.54
CA SER A 144 3.93 -20.66 3.99
C SER A 144 3.56 -20.65 2.50
N ILE A 145 3.82 -21.76 1.81
CA ILE A 145 3.50 -21.85 0.38
C ILE A 145 1.99 -21.83 0.11
N ASP A 146 1.18 -22.32 1.04
CA ASP A 146 -0.28 -22.30 0.90
C ASP A 146 -0.81 -20.87 0.99
N VAL A 147 -0.26 -20.06 1.89
CA VAL A 147 -0.54 -18.62 1.92
C VAL A 147 0.01 -17.96 0.64
N GLY A 148 1.20 -18.34 0.18
CA GLY A 148 1.75 -17.90 -1.11
C GLY A 148 0.84 -18.18 -2.30
N ARG A 149 0.11 -19.31 -2.31
CA ARG A 149 -0.91 -19.61 -3.33
C ARG A 149 -2.09 -18.66 -3.22
N GLN A 150 -2.54 -18.32 -2.01
CA GLN A 150 -3.59 -17.31 -1.82
C GLN A 150 -3.19 -15.94 -2.38
N TYR A 151 -1.91 -15.54 -2.32
CA TYR A 151 -1.43 -14.32 -3.01
C TYR A 151 -1.68 -14.39 -4.53
N LYS A 152 -1.31 -15.52 -5.15
CA LYS A 152 -1.50 -15.74 -6.60
C LYS A 152 -2.98 -15.80 -6.97
N GLU A 153 -3.77 -16.56 -6.21
CA GLU A 153 -5.22 -16.72 -6.41
C GLU A 153 -5.99 -15.40 -6.27
N ARG A 154 -5.49 -14.49 -5.43
CA ARG A 154 -6.09 -13.17 -5.22
C ARG A 154 -5.44 -12.05 -6.02
N GLU A 155 -4.49 -12.37 -6.91
CA GLU A 155 -3.68 -11.39 -7.65
C GLU A 155 -3.06 -10.29 -6.76
N ILE A 156 -2.71 -10.63 -5.52
CA ILE A 156 -1.93 -9.75 -4.64
C ILE A 156 -0.47 -9.94 -5.02
N PRO A 157 0.25 -8.89 -5.44
CA PRO A 157 1.67 -9.02 -5.75
C PRO A 157 2.44 -9.52 -4.53
N ILE A 158 3.37 -10.46 -4.71
CA ILE A 158 4.30 -10.87 -3.65
C ILE A 158 5.44 -9.86 -3.64
N HIS A 159 5.35 -8.89 -2.74
CA HIS A 159 6.21 -7.72 -2.69
C HIS A 159 6.54 -7.39 -1.23
N PRO A 160 7.70 -6.80 -0.88
CA PRO A 160 8.04 -6.46 0.51
C PRO A 160 6.96 -5.67 1.27
N ARG A 161 6.20 -4.81 0.58
CA ARG A 161 5.09 -4.01 1.16
C ARG A 161 3.77 -4.77 1.31
N THR A 162 3.62 -5.95 0.68
CA THR A 162 2.40 -6.75 0.71
C THR A 162 2.59 -8.08 1.42
N LEU A 163 3.81 -8.46 1.81
CA LEU A 163 4.03 -9.66 2.62
C LEU A 163 3.33 -9.54 3.98
N VAL A 164 2.68 -10.61 4.41
CA VAL A 164 2.07 -10.68 5.74
C VAL A 164 3.14 -10.51 6.80
N ALA A 165 3.08 -9.38 7.52
CA ALA A 165 3.96 -9.08 8.64
C ALA A 165 3.45 -9.73 9.93
N TYR A 166 3.35 -9.01 11.04
CA TYR A 166 2.86 -9.56 12.32
C TYR A 166 1.33 -9.78 12.36
N CYS A 167 0.54 -9.16 11.47
CA CYS A 167 -0.91 -9.34 11.43
C CYS A 167 -1.27 -10.71 10.86
N ARG A 168 -1.11 -11.76 11.66
CA ARG A 168 -1.32 -13.17 11.32
C ARG A 168 -2.32 -13.81 12.26
N ASP A 169 -2.90 -14.92 11.84
CA ASP A 169 -3.83 -15.71 12.65
C ASP A 169 -3.23 -16.07 14.01
N GLU A 170 -1.96 -16.49 14.06
CA GLU A 170 -1.29 -16.84 15.32
C GLU A 170 -1.12 -15.66 16.30
N ASN A 171 -1.27 -14.43 15.82
CA ASN A 171 -1.17 -13.21 16.62
C ASN A 171 -2.53 -12.59 16.94
N VAL A 172 -3.65 -13.15 16.45
CA VAL A 172 -4.99 -12.66 16.79
C VAL A 172 -5.28 -12.90 18.27
N VAL A 173 -5.76 -11.87 18.97
CA VAL A 173 -6.26 -12.02 20.34
C VAL A 173 -7.61 -12.73 20.30
N GLU A 174 -7.69 -13.88 20.95
CA GLU A 174 -8.91 -14.69 21.03
C GLU A 174 -10.10 -13.85 21.54
N GLY A 175 -11.23 -13.92 20.82
CA GLY A 175 -12.45 -13.19 21.16
C GLY A 175 -12.45 -11.69 20.80
N SER A 176 -11.38 -11.14 20.23
CA SER A 176 -11.32 -9.72 19.85
C SER A 176 -12.08 -9.38 18.56
N LYS A 177 -12.35 -10.38 17.71
CA LYS A 177 -13.01 -10.18 16.41
C LYS A 177 -14.43 -9.66 16.59
N LYS A 178 -14.70 -8.49 16.02
CA LYS A 178 -16.01 -7.84 16.04
C LYS A 178 -16.37 -7.38 14.62
N GLU A 179 -17.54 -7.80 14.13
CA GLU A 179 -18.06 -7.31 12.84
C GLU A 179 -18.33 -5.80 12.94
N LEU A 180 -17.76 -5.04 12.01
CA LEU A 180 -18.03 -3.61 11.89
C LEU A 180 -19.17 -3.40 10.90
N ARG A 181 -19.97 -2.36 11.16
CA ARG A 181 -20.96 -1.89 10.19
C ARG A 181 -20.25 -1.05 9.13
N GLY A 182 -20.52 -1.32 7.86
CA GLY A 182 -19.90 -0.62 6.73
C GLY A 182 -19.36 -1.60 5.68
N GLY A 183 -19.01 -1.09 4.49
CA GLY A 183 -18.58 -1.89 3.35
C GLY A 183 -19.76 -2.29 2.46
N ALA A 184 -19.89 -1.62 1.31
CA ALA A 184 -20.90 -1.96 0.31
C ALA A 184 -20.60 -3.30 -0.40
N VAL A 185 -19.34 -3.72 -0.39
CA VAL A 185 -18.86 -4.86 -1.20
C VAL A 185 -18.16 -5.95 -0.37
N SER A 186 -17.44 -5.62 0.71
CA SER A 186 -16.86 -6.60 1.64
C SER A 186 -17.05 -6.19 3.10
N LYS A 187 -17.30 -7.17 3.97
CA LYS A 187 -17.57 -6.94 5.40
C LYS A 187 -16.28 -6.68 6.19
N PRO A 188 -16.12 -5.52 6.84
CA PRO A 188 -14.97 -5.24 7.71
C PRO A 188 -15.14 -5.84 9.11
N TYR A 189 -14.01 -6.19 9.71
CA TYR A 189 -13.94 -6.65 11.11
C TYR A 189 -12.93 -5.81 11.88
N GLU A 190 -13.27 -5.41 13.09
CA GLU A 190 -12.31 -4.95 14.09
C GLU A 190 -11.67 -6.19 14.74
N VAL A 191 -10.35 -6.21 14.85
CA VAL A 191 -9.56 -7.32 15.41
C VAL A 191 -8.35 -6.76 16.13
N GLN A 192 -7.95 -7.40 17.24
CA GLN A 192 -6.69 -7.09 17.91
C GLN A 192 -5.59 -8.09 17.52
N TYR A 193 -4.43 -7.56 17.13
CA TYR A 193 -3.23 -8.35 16.86
C TYR A 193 -2.16 -8.07 17.91
N ARG A 194 -1.48 -9.12 18.36
CA ARG A 194 -0.32 -9.03 19.24
C ARG A 194 0.93 -8.65 18.42
N HIS A 195 1.62 -7.61 18.85
CA HIS A 195 2.88 -7.15 18.27
C HIS A 195 3.92 -7.00 19.39
N GLY A 196 4.66 -8.07 19.66
CA GLY A 196 5.50 -8.15 20.86
C GLY A 196 4.66 -8.05 22.12
N ASP A 197 4.93 -7.05 22.95
CA ASP A 197 4.19 -6.76 24.19
C ASP A 197 2.99 -5.81 23.98
N GLN A 198 2.78 -5.31 22.76
CA GLN A 198 1.70 -4.39 22.42
C GLN A 198 0.52 -5.12 21.76
N LEU A 199 -0.66 -4.53 21.88
CA LEU A 199 -1.88 -4.94 21.18
C LEU A 199 -2.31 -3.82 20.25
N ASP A 200 -2.39 -4.12 18.97
CA ASP A 200 -2.84 -3.19 17.96
C ASP A 200 -4.28 -3.52 17.56
N THR A 201 -5.18 -2.54 17.66
CA THR A 201 -6.55 -2.66 17.16
C THR A 201 -6.57 -2.26 15.70
N MET A 202 -7.03 -3.17 14.86
CA MET A 202 -6.98 -3.06 13.41
C MET A 202 -8.34 -3.38 12.79
N VAL A 203 -8.57 -2.87 11.59
CA VAL A 203 -9.67 -3.22 10.71
C VAL A 203 -9.15 -4.21 9.66
N PHE A 204 -9.73 -5.40 9.61
CA PHE A 204 -9.49 -6.40 8.58
C PHE A 204 -10.64 -6.37 7.54
N LYS A 205 -10.29 -6.29 6.26
CA LYS A 205 -11.19 -6.53 5.13
C LYS A 205 -10.59 -7.65 4.28
N GLU A 206 -11.33 -8.75 4.10
CA GLU A 206 -10.87 -9.86 3.28
C GLU A 206 -10.58 -9.38 1.84
N ALA A 207 -9.48 -9.84 1.27
CA ALA A 207 -9.12 -9.53 -0.11
C ALA A 207 -9.77 -10.57 -1.03
N ARG A 208 -10.60 -10.13 -1.96
CA ARG A 208 -11.25 -11.02 -2.94
C ARG A 208 -11.17 -10.38 -4.32
N LEU A 209 -10.98 -11.22 -5.34
CA LEU A 209 -10.96 -10.76 -6.73
C LEU A 209 -12.34 -10.24 -7.13
N GLY A 210 -12.37 -9.11 -7.82
CA GLY A 210 -13.60 -8.47 -8.30
C GLY A 210 -14.48 -7.84 -7.22
N GLU A 211 -14.21 -8.04 -5.93
CA GLU A 211 -14.87 -7.29 -4.86
C GLU A 211 -14.26 -5.88 -4.73
N GLY A 212 -15.09 -4.89 -4.39
CA GLY A 212 -14.73 -3.48 -4.27
C GLY A 212 -14.69 -2.72 -5.59
N HIS A 213 -14.99 -3.35 -6.73
CA HIS A 213 -15.02 -2.68 -8.03
C HIS A 213 -16.31 -1.88 -8.21
N GLY A 214 -16.28 -0.63 -7.74
CA GLY A 214 -17.40 0.31 -7.83
C GLY A 214 -17.42 1.14 -9.11
N ALA A 215 -18.40 2.04 -9.20
CA ALA A 215 -18.56 2.94 -10.33
C ALA A 215 -17.32 3.85 -10.53
N ALA A 216 -16.71 4.31 -9.43
CA ALA A 216 -15.48 5.10 -9.51
C ALA A 216 -14.32 4.26 -10.04
N ALA A 217 -14.14 3.02 -9.58
CA ALA A 217 -13.11 2.13 -10.13
C ALA A 217 -13.27 1.92 -11.65
N THR A 218 -14.50 1.75 -12.12
CA THR A 218 -14.81 1.66 -13.56
C THR A 218 -14.44 2.94 -14.31
N ALA A 219 -14.79 4.11 -13.77
CA ALA A 219 -14.48 5.42 -14.36
C ALA A 219 -12.96 5.63 -14.49
N LEU A 220 -12.21 5.25 -13.47
CA LEU A 220 -10.75 5.36 -13.40
C LEU A 220 -10.01 4.40 -14.34
N GLY A 221 -10.70 3.41 -14.90
CA GLY A 221 -10.11 2.40 -15.78
C GLY A 221 -9.36 1.31 -15.03
N ILE A 222 -9.75 1.04 -13.79
CA ILE A 222 -9.23 -0.09 -13.01
C ILE A 222 -9.76 -1.39 -13.62
N ASP A 223 -8.88 -2.38 -13.83
CA ASP A 223 -9.28 -3.71 -14.30
C ASP A 223 -10.28 -4.34 -13.29
N PRO A 224 -11.47 -4.78 -13.74
CA PRO A 224 -12.44 -5.49 -12.90
C PRO A 224 -11.90 -6.72 -12.18
N HIS A 225 -10.82 -7.32 -12.66
CA HIS A 225 -10.18 -8.47 -12.00
C HIS A 225 -9.09 -8.05 -11.00
N SER A 226 -8.79 -6.76 -10.85
CA SER A 226 -7.79 -6.29 -9.88
C SER A 226 -8.19 -6.59 -8.44
N CYS A 227 -7.20 -6.94 -7.61
CA CYS A 227 -7.38 -6.94 -6.15
C CYS A 227 -7.38 -5.51 -5.60
N MET A 228 -8.53 -5.06 -5.10
CA MET A 228 -8.70 -3.68 -4.61
C MET A 228 -7.95 -3.40 -3.29
N ALA A 229 -7.61 -4.44 -2.53
CA ALA A 229 -6.88 -4.32 -1.25
C ALA A 229 -5.52 -3.61 -1.41
N VAL A 230 -4.79 -3.90 -2.49
CA VAL A 230 -3.42 -3.39 -2.72
C VAL A 230 -3.40 -1.88 -2.93
N ARG A 231 -4.50 -1.30 -3.43
CA ARG A 231 -4.65 0.13 -3.68
C ARG A 231 -4.57 0.94 -2.38
N ASN A 232 -5.07 0.41 -1.27
CA ASN A 232 -4.93 1.03 0.05
C ASN A 232 -3.46 1.14 0.48
N ILE A 233 -2.66 0.11 0.19
CA ILE A 233 -1.21 0.08 0.48
C ILE A 233 -0.48 1.07 -0.43
N ALA A 234 -0.83 1.12 -1.72
CA ALA A 234 -0.26 2.07 -2.65
C ALA A 234 -0.57 3.52 -2.26
N THR A 235 -1.80 3.83 -1.81
CA THR A 235 -2.14 5.15 -1.27
C THR A 235 -1.33 5.47 -0.02
N LYS A 236 -1.13 4.51 0.88
CA LYS A 236 -0.27 4.69 2.06
C LYS A 236 1.18 5.02 1.68
N VAL A 237 1.71 4.35 0.68
CA VAL A 237 3.07 4.61 0.17
C VAL A 237 3.19 6.05 -0.37
N VAL A 238 2.19 6.56 -1.09
CA VAL A 238 2.17 7.95 -1.56
C VAL A 238 2.03 8.95 -0.41
N ASP A 239 1.16 8.66 0.56
CA ASP A 239 1.00 9.45 1.79
C ASP A 239 2.32 9.58 2.59
N GLU A 240 3.07 8.48 2.73
CA GLU A 240 4.41 8.46 3.33
C GLU A 240 5.41 9.31 2.54
N ALA A 241 5.41 9.18 1.20
CA ALA A 241 6.32 9.92 0.33
C ALA A 241 6.08 11.44 0.36
N LEU A 242 4.84 11.87 0.57
CA LEU A 242 4.46 13.28 0.77
C LEU A 242 4.66 13.74 2.23
N GLY A 243 4.83 12.82 3.18
CA GLY A 243 4.93 13.13 4.61
C GLY A 243 3.62 13.67 5.21
N PHE A 244 2.47 13.32 4.62
CA PHE A 244 1.17 13.84 5.05
C PHE A 244 0.63 13.13 6.29
N ASN A 245 0.91 11.81 6.42
CA ASN A 245 0.50 10.96 7.54
C ASN A 245 -1.02 10.89 7.74
N LEU A 246 -1.78 10.88 6.64
CA LEU A 246 -3.24 10.83 6.64
C LEU A 246 -3.78 9.39 6.59
N VAL A 247 -3.07 8.48 5.95
CA VAL A 247 -3.55 7.10 5.80
C VAL A 247 -3.10 6.31 7.02
N PRO A 248 -4.00 5.62 7.76
CA PRO A 248 -3.58 4.77 8.86
C PRO A 248 -2.59 3.69 8.40
N ASP A 249 -1.86 3.10 9.34
CA ASP A 249 -0.98 1.97 9.05
C ASP A 249 -1.76 0.89 8.28
N THR A 250 -1.31 0.55 7.07
CA THR A 250 -2.06 -0.28 6.13
C THR A 250 -1.14 -1.32 5.50
N ARG A 251 -1.57 -2.58 5.50
CA ARG A 251 -0.79 -3.74 5.04
C ARG A 251 -1.69 -4.90 4.64
N ILE A 252 -1.10 -5.98 4.15
CA ILE A 252 -1.78 -7.27 4.06
C ILE A 252 -1.61 -8.02 5.38
N GLY A 253 -2.68 -8.62 5.86
CA GLY A 253 -2.69 -9.48 7.04
C GLY A 253 -3.57 -10.71 6.84
N MET A 254 -3.68 -11.53 7.88
CA MET A 254 -4.53 -12.72 7.91
C MET A 254 -5.54 -12.66 9.04
N LEU A 255 -6.73 -13.20 8.75
CA LEU A 255 -7.78 -13.49 9.72
C LEU A 255 -8.53 -14.75 9.27
N ASP A 256 -8.66 -15.72 10.17
CA ASP A 256 -9.33 -17.00 9.94
C ASP A 256 -8.80 -17.73 8.69
N GLY A 257 -7.48 -17.71 8.48
CA GLY A 257 -6.82 -18.35 7.34
C GLY A 257 -6.93 -17.60 6.02
N GLN A 258 -7.57 -16.42 5.99
CA GLN A 258 -7.78 -15.62 4.78
C GLN A 258 -6.87 -14.39 4.74
N LEU A 259 -6.29 -14.09 3.57
CA LEU A 259 -5.61 -12.82 3.33
C LEU A 259 -6.61 -11.68 3.19
N GLY A 260 -6.25 -10.54 3.76
CA GLY A 260 -7.01 -9.32 3.64
C GLY A 260 -6.16 -8.08 3.83
N MET A 261 -6.73 -6.93 3.51
CA MET A 261 -6.19 -5.65 3.92
C MET A 261 -6.41 -5.49 5.43
N VAL A 262 -5.35 -5.11 6.13
CA VAL A 262 -5.39 -4.72 7.54
C VAL A 262 -4.99 -3.27 7.66
N MET A 263 -5.83 -2.47 8.32
CA MET A 263 -5.62 -1.03 8.51
C MET A 263 -5.74 -0.67 9.99
N GLY A 264 -4.90 0.23 10.49
CA GLY A 264 -5.01 0.81 11.82
C GLY A 264 -6.40 1.35 12.08
N PHE A 265 -6.98 1.02 13.23
CA PHE A 265 -8.31 1.52 13.58
C PHE A 265 -8.30 3.05 13.70
N ALA A 266 -9.04 3.73 12.82
CA ALA A 266 -9.19 5.17 12.86
C ALA A 266 -10.21 5.56 13.94
N THR A 267 -9.74 6.13 15.03
CA THR A 267 -10.59 6.67 16.11
C THR A 267 -11.25 7.98 15.68
N GLY A 268 -12.34 8.38 16.33
CA GLY A 268 -13.12 9.58 16.03
C GLY A 268 -14.36 9.31 15.16
N ALA A 269 -14.89 10.36 14.53
CA ALA A 269 -16.13 10.28 13.77
C ALA A 269 -15.95 10.73 12.31
N PRO A 270 -16.61 10.07 11.34
CA PRO A 270 -16.59 10.50 9.95
C PRO A 270 -17.33 11.82 9.76
N ALA A 271 -17.18 12.48 8.62
CA ALA A 271 -18.01 13.66 8.28
C ALA A 271 -19.46 13.27 7.97
N THR A 272 -19.71 12.04 7.52
CA THR A 272 -21.04 11.48 7.27
C THR A 272 -21.13 10.06 7.82
N LYS A 273 -22.21 9.73 8.53
CA LYS A 273 -22.49 8.39 9.07
C LYS A 273 -23.82 7.89 8.50
N GLN A 274 -23.95 6.59 8.27
CA GLN A 274 -25.26 5.99 7.97
C GLN A 274 -26.01 5.72 9.29
N ARG A 275 -27.30 6.03 9.34
CA ARG A 275 -28.18 5.62 10.43
C ARG A 275 -29.41 4.91 9.87
N MET A 276 -29.94 3.95 10.64
CA MET A 276 -31.24 3.35 10.34
C MET A 276 -32.34 4.19 10.97
N VAL A 277 -33.29 4.63 10.16
CA VAL A 277 -34.50 5.33 10.60
C VAL A 277 -35.67 4.39 10.44
N ASP A 278 -36.51 4.28 11.47
CA ASP A 278 -37.76 3.55 11.35
C ASP A 278 -38.71 4.32 10.42
N VAL A 279 -39.05 3.71 9.30
CA VAL A 279 -39.94 4.25 8.28
C VAL A 279 -41.21 3.41 8.14
N THR A 280 -41.52 2.55 9.11
CA THR A 280 -42.65 1.61 9.10
C THR A 280 -43.96 2.29 8.74
N ASP A 281 -44.24 3.43 9.38
CA ASP A 281 -45.49 4.19 9.18
C ASP A 281 -45.48 5.13 7.96
N SER A 282 -44.35 5.22 7.25
CA SER A 282 -44.26 6.01 6.02
C SER A 282 -44.95 5.30 4.86
N SER A 283 -45.31 6.05 3.81
CA SER A 283 -45.82 5.48 2.56
C SER A 283 -44.87 4.42 1.97
N GLN A 284 -43.56 4.65 2.08
CA GLN A 284 -42.53 3.72 1.64
C GLN A 284 -42.52 2.44 2.48
N GLY A 285 -42.59 2.55 3.81
CA GLY A 285 -42.61 1.40 4.73
C GLY A 285 -43.86 0.54 4.55
N GLN A 286 -45.04 1.17 4.46
CA GLN A 286 -46.30 0.46 4.22
C GLN A 286 -46.33 -0.22 2.85
N MET A 287 -45.75 0.39 1.82
CA MET A 287 -45.57 -0.25 0.51
C MET A 287 -44.71 -1.50 0.62
N VAL A 288 -43.54 -1.40 1.25
CA VAL A 288 -42.61 -2.53 1.44
C VAL A 288 -43.28 -3.68 2.18
N LEU A 289 -44.00 -3.39 3.27
CA LEU A 289 -44.72 -4.42 4.04
C LEU A 289 -45.83 -5.12 3.25
N LYS A 290 -46.43 -4.44 2.26
CA LYS A 290 -47.42 -5.03 1.36
C LYS A 290 -46.75 -5.89 0.28
N GLU A 291 -45.69 -5.36 -0.33
CA GLU A 291 -44.97 -6.01 -1.42
C GLU A 291 -44.17 -7.23 -0.95
N GLN A 292 -43.73 -7.29 0.32
CA GLN A 292 -42.95 -8.42 0.85
C GLN A 292 -43.63 -9.79 0.71
N HIS A 293 -44.97 -9.81 0.67
CA HIS A 293 -45.76 -11.04 0.51
C HIS A 293 -46.14 -11.32 -0.94
N SER A 294 -45.93 -10.35 -1.83
CA SER A 294 -46.36 -10.39 -3.24
C SER A 294 -45.18 -10.60 -4.20
N LEU A 295 -44.00 -10.10 -3.84
CA LEU A 295 -42.76 -10.26 -4.59
C LEU A 295 -42.07 -11.59 -4.28
N ASN A 296 -41.32 -12.09 -5.26
CA ASN A 296 -40.41 -13.20 -4.99
C ASN A 296 -39.18 -12.71 -4.18
N PRO A 297 -38.40 -13.62 -3.58
CA PRO A 297 -37.28 -13.23 -2.71
C PRO A 297 -36.19 -12.37 -3.38
N GLU A 298 -35.91 -12.58 -4.68
CA GLU A 298 -34.91 -11.78 -5.40
C GLU A 298 -35.45 -10.38 -5.70
N GLU A 299 -36.69 -10.27 -6.17
CA GLU A 299 -37.34 -8.97 -6.43
C GLU A 299 -37.48 -8.14 -5.16
N LEU A 300 -37.85 -8.78 -4.04
CA LEU A 300 -37.93 -8.10 -2.75
C LEU A 300 -36.54 -7.64 -2.31
N LYS A 301 -35.53 -8.49 -2.47
CA LYS A 301 -34.15 -8.12 -2.14
C LYS A 301 -33.68 -6.93 -2.98
N ASP A 302 -33.93 -6.93 -4.29
CA ASP A 302 -33.56 -5.83 -5.18
C ASP A 302 -34.28 -4.53 -4.81
N LEU A 303 -35.57 -4.60 -4.47
CA LEU A 303 -36.34 -3.45 -3.98
C LEU A 303 -35.75 -2.89 -2.68
N LEU A 304 -35.43 -3.76 -1.73
CA LEU A 304 -34.84 -3.37 -0.45
C LEU A 304 -33.46 -2.75 -0.65
N ASP A 305 -32.59 -3.39 -1.44
CA ASP A 305 -31.23 -2.92 -1.72
C ASP A 305 -31.25 -1.56 -2.45
N MET A 306 -32.08 -1.39 -3.49
CA MET A 306 -32.23 -0.11 -4.20
C MET A 306 -32.77 1.01 -3.29
N GLY A 307 -33.65 0.68 -2.35
CA GLY A 307 -34.24 1.64 -1.43
C GLY A 307 -33.38 1.93 -0.19
N GLY A 308 -32.30 1.18 0.03
CA GLY A 308 -31.57 1.19 1.29
C GLY A 308 -32.45 0.76 2.47
N LEU A 309 -33.38 -0.16 2.25
CA LEU A 309 -34.39 -0.57 3.21
C LEU A 309 -34.07 -1.93 3.83
N ARG A 310 -34.57 -2.15 5.04
CA ARG A 310 -34.50 -3.44 5.71
C ARG A 310 -35.80 -3.72 6.46
N ILE A 311 -36.23 -4.98 6.42
CA ILE A 311 -37.36 -5.46 7.23
C ILE A 311 -36.82 -6.20 8.44
N GLU A 312 -37.31 -5.86 9.64
CA GLU A 312 -37.05 -6.61 10.86
C GLU A 312 -38.39 -6.88 11.57
N GLY A 313 -38.92 -8.09 11.38
CA GLY A 313 -40.26 -8.44 11.85
C GLY A 313 -41.33 -7.66 11.08
N ASP A 314 -42.11 -6.86 11.80
CA ASP A 314 -43.17 -5.98 11.28
C ASP A 314 -42.69 -4.54 11.03
N ARG A 315 -41.39 -4.27 11.22
CA ARG A 315 -40.81 -2.94 11.08
C ARG A 315 -39.98 -2.82 9.81
N VAL A 316 -40.06 -1.65 9.17
CA VAL A 316 -39.25 -1.28 8.02
C VAL A 316 -38.33 -0.14 8.40
N PHE A 317 -37.04 -0.35 8.20
CA PHE A 317 -36.00 0.65 8.45
C PHE A 317 -35.41 1.10 7.12
N LYS A 318 -35.03 2.38 7.06
CA LYS A 318 -34.29 2.97 5.93
C LYS A 318 -32.93 3.44 6.39
N SER A 319 -31.89 3.09 5.64
CA SER A 319 -30.57 3.68 5.80
C SER A 319 -30.59 5.10 5.26
N GLU A 320 -30.29 6.06 6.10
CA GLU A 320 -30.15 7.46 5.72
C GLU A 320 -28.76 7.96 6.08
N SER A 321 -28.19 8.76 5.17
CA SER A 321 -26.94 9.45 5.43
C SER A 321 -27.23 10.64 6.35
N VAL A 322 -26.55 10.70 7.49
CA VAL A 322 -26.57 11.85 8.37
C VAL A 322 -25.20 12.47 8.46
N GLN A 323 -25.22 13.77 8.66
CA GLN A 323 -24.01 14.52 8.80
C GLN A 323 -23.58 14.59 10.25
N VAL A 324 -22.28 14.46 10.47
CA VAL A 324 -21.70 14.61 11.79
C VAL A 324 -21.20 16.04 11.94
N GLN A 325 -21.53 16.67 13.07
CA GLN A 325 -21.17 18.06 13.33
C GLN A 325 -19.65 18.21 13.55
N HIS A 326 -18.95 18.79 12.56
CA HIS A 326 -17.53 19.15 12.61
C HIS A 326 -17.32 20.67 12.58
N ASP A 327 -16.24 21.21 13.17
CA ASP A 327 -15.92 22.65 13.05
C ASP A 327 -15.00 22.88 11.86
N TYR A 328 -15.60 23.13 10.69
CA TYR A 328 -14.87 23.40 9.44
C TYR A 328 -14.16 24.77 9.42
N ARG A 329 -14.23 25.54 10.51
CA ARG A 329 -13.39 26.72 10.72
C ARG A 329 -12.09 26.41 11.44
N ASP A 330 -11.95 25.20 12.00
CA ASP A 330 -10.72 24.78 12.65
C ASP A 330 -9.55 24.82 11.64
N PRO A 331 -8.45 25.52 11.96
CA PRO A 331 -7.31 25.68 11.06
C PRO A 331 -6.61 24.34 10.75
N GLY A 332 -6.54 23.43 11.72
CA GLY A 332 -5.96 22.10 11.54
C GLY A 332 -6.81 21.25 10.60
N LEU A 333 -8.13 21.24 10.80
CA LEU A 333 -9.04 20.49 9.93
C LEU A 333 -8.99 20.98 8.48
N ARG A 334 -9.01 22.30 8.26
CA ARG A 334 -8.89 22.89 6.91
C ARG A 334 -7.62 22.43 6.21
N ARG A 335 -6.49 22.49 6.92
CA ARG A 335 -5.18 22.09 6.39
C ARG A 335 -5.14 20.61 6.02
N GLU A 336 -5.61 19.73 6.91
CA GLU A 336 -5.57 18.28 6.67
C GLU A 336 -6.57 17.86 5.57
N LEU A 337 -7.72 18.53 5.41
CA LEU A 337 -8.63 18.30 4.28
C LEU A 337 -8.02 18.74 2.94
N VAL A 338 -7.24 19.83 2.90
CA VAL A 338 -6.49 20.23 1.69
C VAL A 338 -5.42 19.20 1.34
N LYS A 339 -4.68 18.68 2.34
CA LYS A 339 -3.73 17.58 2.10
C LYS A 339 -4.42 16.33 1.58
N LEU A 340 -5.57 15.96 2.16
CA LEU A 340 -6.37 14.82 1.71
C LEU A 340 -6.81 15.00 0.26
N GLN A 341 -7.32 16.19 -0.09
CA GLN A 341 -7.73 16.52 -1.44
C GLN A 341 -6.57 16.40 -2.45
N LEU A 342 -5.35 16.83 -2.08
CA LEU A 342 -4.17 16.69 -2.92
C LEU A 342 -3.64 15.25 -3.00
N LEU A 343 -3.72 14.50 -1.90
CA LEU A 343 -3.42 13.06 -1.89
C LEU A 343 -4.37 12.33 -2.85
N ASP A 344 -5.67 12.59 -2.72
CA ASP A 344 -6.71 12.00 -3.57
C ASP A 344 -6.58 12.45 -5.03
N ALA A 345 -6.14 13.68 -5.31
CA ALA A 345 -5.81 14.13 -6.67
C ALA A 345 -4.63 13.35 -7.26
N LEU A 346 -3.56 13.15 -6.49
CA LEU A 346 -2.39 12.38 -6.93
C LEU A 346 -2.72 10.90 -7.11
N THR A 347 -3.48 10.31 -6.18
CA THR A 347 -3.86 8.89 -6.24
C THR A 347 -5.13 8.66 -7.04
N ALA A 348 -5.85 9.68 -7.52
CA ALA A 348 -7.17 9.57 -8.16
C ALA A 348 -8.13 8.70 -7.35
N GLN A 349 -8.26 8.98 -6.06
CA GLN A 349 -9.28 8.33 -5.24
C GLN A 349 -10.66 8.86 -5.64
N GLY A 350 -11.36 8.11 -6.50
CA GLY A 350 -12.62 8.55 -7.10
C GLY A 350 -13.81 8.50 -6.15
N ASP A 351 -13.75 7.72 -5.08
CA ASP A 351 -14.86 7.52 -4.14
C ASP A 351 -14.69 8.25 -2.80
N ARG A 352 -13.89 9.32 -2.74
CA ARG A 352 -13.78 10.10 -1.49
C ARG A 352 -15.08 10.83 -1.16
N HIS A 353 -15.78 10.37 -0.13
CA HIS A 353 -16.91 11.07 0.49
C HIS A 353 -16.74 11.19 2.01
N GLY A 354 -17.64 11.93 2.68
CA GLY A 354 -17.62 12.18 4.12
C GLY A 354 -17.62 10.93 5.02
N GLY A 355 -17.92 9.75 4.49
CA GLY A 355 -17.83 8.48 5.21
C GLY A 355 -16.44 7.82 5.15
N ASN A 356 -15.59 8.26 4.20
CA ASN A 356 -14.29 7.66 3.92
C ASN A 356 -13.13 8.45 4.53
N PHE A 357 -13.41 9.36 5.47
CA PHE A 357 -12.38 9.93 6.31
C PHE A 357 -12.94 10.18 7.70
N VAL A 358 -12.10 10.01 8.71
CA VAL A 358 -12.45 10.12 10.13
C VAL A 358 -11.74 11.34 10.70
N ILE A 359 -12.47 12.16 11.44
CA ILE A 359 -11.95 13.35 12.11
C ILE A 359 -11.81 13.04 13.61
N GLN A 360 -10.61 13.21 14.14
CA GLN A 360 -10.34 13.08 15.57
C GLN A 360 -10.50 14.43 16.28
N ARG A 361 -11.16 14.39 17.44
CA ARG A 361 -11.25 15.52 18.36
C ARG A 361 -10.62 15.18 19.69
N GLY A 362 -9.90 16.15 20.25
CA GLY A 362 -9.40 16.11 21.62
C GLY A 362 -10.37 16.75 22.60
N GLU A 363 -9.88 16.94 23.83
CA GLU A 363 -10.60 17.65 24.89
C GLU A 363 -11.06 19.04 24.40
N GLY A 364 -12.32 19.39 24.71
CA GLY A 364 -12.93 20.66 24.31
C GLY A 364 -13.34 20.74 22.82
N GLY A 365 -13.33 19.63 22.09
CA GLY A 365 -13.79 19.56 20.70
C GLY A 365 -12.77 20.05 19.66
N ARG A 366 -11.53 20.33 20.09
CA ARG A 366 -10.44 20.77 19.20
C ARG A 366 -10.06 19.66 18.23
N PHE A 367 -9.75 20.00 16.98
CA PHE A 367 -9.20 19.05 16.02
C PHE A 367 -7.86 18.48 16.51
N THR A 368 -7.66 17.17 16.38
CA THR A 368 -6.38 16.52 16.72
C THR A 368 -5.84 15.63 15.60
N GLY A 369 -6.62 15.34 14.57
CA GLY A 369 -6.17 14.52 13.45
C GLY A 369 -7.27 14.23 12.43
N LEU A 370 -6.82 13.76 11.27
CA LEU A 370 -7.67 13.22 10.22
C LEU A 370 -7.08 11.89 9.75
N SER A 371 -7.95 10.91 9.49
CA SER A 371 -7.56 9.62 8.90
C SER A 371 -8.32 9.35 7.61
N ALA A 372 -7.60 9.11 6.52
CA ALA A 372 -8.15 8.73 5.23
C ALA A 372 -8.30 7.20 5.15
N ILE A 373 -9.55 6.73 5.15
CA ILE A 373 -9.89 5.30 5.10
C ILE A 373 -10.54 4.96 3.76
N ASP A 374 -10.70 3.68 3.48
CA ASP A 374 -11.35 3.17 2.26
C ASP A 374 -10.75 3.74 0.97
N ASN A 375 -9.47 3.43 0.76
CA ASN A 375 -8.69 3.90 -0.39
C ASN A 375 -8.67 2.88 -1.54
N ASP A 376 -9.68 2.01 -1.62
CA ASP A 376 -9.75 0.89 -2.55
C ASP A 376 -10.03 1.34 -3.99
N GLN A 377 -10.85 2.37 -4.20
CA GLN A 377 -11.15 2.95 -5.53
C GLN A 377 -10.18 4.09 -5.91
N ALA A 378 -8.89 3.86 -5.68
CA ALA A 378 -7.80 4.75 -6.08
C ALA A 378 -6.99 4.18 -7.24
N PHE A 379 -6.25 5.06 -7.92
CA PHE A 379 -5.42 4.83 -9.09
C PHE A 379 -6.26 4.53 -10.33
N GLY A 380 -5.82 3.62 -11.19
CA GLY A 380 -6.36 3.49 -12.55
C GLY A 380 -5.59 4.31 -13.57
N SER A 381 -5.72 3.92 -14.84
CA SER A 381 -4.88 4.41 -15.95
C SER A 381 -5.56 5.47 -16.81
N ARG A 382 -6.84 5.77 -16.61
CA ARG A 382 -7.56 6.74 -17.47
C ARG A 382 -7.36 8.20 -17.07
N ILE A 383 -7.09 8.47 -15.79
CA ILE A 383 -7.00 9.84 -15.27
C ILE A 383 -5.53 10.24 -15.14
N GLU A 384 -5.08 11.05 -16.09
CA GLU A 384 -3.71 11.60 -16.12
C GLU A 384 -3.68 13.06 -15.62
N ASP A 385 -4.80 13.78 -15.73
CA ASP A 385 -5.00 15.11 -15.11
C ASP A 385 -6.03 14.98 -13.98
N PRO A 386 -5.68 15.31 -12.72
CA PRO A 386 -6.62 15.20 -11.59
C PRO A 386 -7.91 15.99 -11.78
N ARG A 387 -7.93 17.05 -12.61
CA ARG A 387 -9.14 17.84 -12.90
C ARG A 387 -10.19 17.05 -13.66
N GLN A 388 -9.82 15.96 -14.33
CA GLN A 388 -10.76 15.09 -15.04
C GLN A 388 -11.70 14.36 -14.07
N LEU A 389 -11.33 14.23 -12.78
CA LEU A 389 -12.17 13.60 -11.76
C LEU A 389 -13.48 14.36 -11.51
N LEU A 390 -13.51 15.68 -11.73
CA LEU A 390 -14.72 16.51 -11.62
C LEU A 390 -15.77 16.21 -12.70
N GLY A 391 -15.31 15.78 -13.88
CA GLY A 391 -16.17 15.58 -15.04
C GLY A 391 -16.93 14.26 -15.04
N ASP A 392 -16.61 13.37 -14.10
CA ASP A 392 -17.17 12.03 -14.04
C ASP A 392 -18.17 11.91 -12.89
N SER A 393 -19.44 11.65 -13.21
CA SER A 393 -20.52 11.52 -12.23
C SER A 393 -20.35 10.34 -11.26
N ALA A 394 -19.51 9.36 -11.60
CA ALA A 394 -19.17 8.26 -10.70
C ALA A 394 -18.12 8.65 -9.66
N CYS A 395 -17.36 9.72 -9.90
CA CYS A 395 -16.36 10.23 -8.99
C CYS A 395 -16.95 11.32 -8.07
N ARG A 396 -16.44 11.40 -6.84
CA ARG A 396 -16.90 12.33 -5.79
C ARG A 396 -15.89 13.45 -5.49
N CYS A 397 -14.92 13.63 -6.37
CA CYS A 397 -13.81 14.56 -6.22
C CYS A 397 -14.21 16.02 -6.47
N VAL A 398 -13.30 16.93 -6.12
CA VAL A 398 -13.37 18.37 -6.41
C VAL A 398 -12.12 18.77 -7.21
N ASP A 399 -12.02 20.03 -7.67
CA ASP A 399 -10.83 20.54 -8.35
C ASP A 399 -9.60 20.56 -7.42
N LEU A 400 -8.46 21.03 -7.90
CA LEU A 400 -7.30 21.34 -7.06
C LEU A 400 -7.62 22.48 -6.07
N PRO A 401 -7.08 22.42 -4.84
CA PRO A 401 -7.51 23.31 -3.76
C PRO A 401 -7.04 24.75 -3.99
N PRO A 402 -7.90 25.76 -3.71
CA PRO A 402 -7.59 27.16 -3.93
C PRO A 402 -6.66 27.76 -2.86
N VAL A 403 -6.29 26.98 -1.83
CA VAL A 403 -5.39 27.39 -0.75
C VAL A 403 -4.42 26.26 -0.44
N VAL A 404 -3.14 26.58 -0.30
CA VAL A 404 -2.09 25.65 0.16
C VAL A 404 -1.11 26.40 1.07
N ASP A 405 -0.26 25.67 1.81
CA ASP A 405 0.88 26.26 2.48
C ASP A 405 2.22 25.87 1.84
N GLU A 406 3.29 26.56 2.23
CA GLU A 406 4.65 26.30 1.73
C GLU A 406 5.13 24.87 2.00
N GLY A 407 4.69 24.25 3.10
CA GLY A 407 5.02 22.87 3.44
C GLY A 407 4.41 21.85 2.47
N ILE A 408 3.13 22.02 2.14
CA ILE A 408 2.43 21.22 1.13
C ILE A 408 3.10 21.40 -0.23
N LYS A 409 3.39 22.65 -0.62
CA LYS A 409 4.09 22.95 -1.88
C LYS A 409 5.47 22.28 -1.95
N ALA A 410 6.24 22.35 -0.86
CA ALA A 410 7.56 21.73 -0.78
C ALA A 410 7.48 20.20 -0.86
N ALA A 411 6.50 19.56 -0.23
CA ALA A 411 6.30 18.11 -0.30
C ALA A 411 6.16 17.63 -1.76
N PHE A 412 5.29 18.27 -2.54
CA PHE A 412 5.13 17.95 -3.96
C PHE A 412 6.35 18.30 -4.81
N ALA A 413 7.02 19.42 -4.54
CA ALA A 413 8.24 19.79 -5.26
C ALA A 413 9.38 18.77 -5.05
N ASN A 414 9.48 18.20 -3.85
CA ASN A 414 10.54 17.26 -3.47
C ASN A 414 10.28 15.82 -3.91
N LEU A 415 9.02 15.43 -4.15
CA LEU A 415 8.67 14.11 -4.66
C LEU A 415 9.04 14.01 -6.15
N SER A 416 10.08 13.25 -6.50
CA SER A 416 10.49 13.06 -7.90
C SER A 416 9.69 11.96 -8.60
N ASP A 417 9.59 12.04 -9.93
CA ASP A 417 8.90 11.05 -10.76
C ASP A 417 9.53 9.67 -10.59
N ASP A 418 10.86 9.58 -10.56
CA ASP A 418 11.58 8.33 -10.34
C ASP A 418 11.33 7.76 -8.95
N GLN A 419 11.18 8.60 -7.91
CA GLN A 419 10.84 8.14 -6.57
C GLN A 419 9.43 7.54 -6.56
N LEU A 420 8.44 8.26 -7.08
CA LEU A 420 7.06 7.78 -7.17
C LEU A 420 6.96 6.46 -7.96
N ARG A 421 7.66 6.37 -9.10
CA ARG A 421 7.73 5.13 -9.90
C ARG A 421 8.31 3.97 -9.10
N ARG A 422 9.44 4.18 -8.45
CA ARG A 422 10.10 3.13 -7.64
C ARG A 422 9.20 2.66 -6.51
N ASP A 423 8.54 3.59 -5.82
CA ASP A 423 7.72 3.29 -4.66
C ASP A 423 6.45 2.49 -5.00
N LEU A 424 5.87 2.73 -6.19
CA LEU A 424 4.67 2.02 -6.65
C LEU A 424 4.97 0.77 -7.50
N THR A 425 6.21 0.60 -7.98
CA THR A 425 6.59 -0.56 -8.80
C THR A 425 6.39 -1.86 -8.02
N GLY A 426 5.69 -2.81 -8.64
CA GLY A 426 5.36 -4.10 -8.01
C GLY A 426 4.12 -4.04 -7.11
N LEU A 427 3.53 -2.88 -6.88
CA LEU A 427 2.22 -2.73 -6.23
C LEU A 427 1.10 -2.51 -7.26
N LEU A 428 1.37 -1.72 -8.29
CA LEU A 428 0.41 -1.35 -9.32
C LEU A 428 0.90 -1.70 -10.73
N PRO A 429 -0.01 -1.87 -11.70
CA PRO A 429 0.32 -1.94 -13.13
C PRO A 429 1.08 -0.72 -13.62
N LYS A 430 1.94 -0.90 -14.63
CA LYS A 430 2.83 0.16 -15.12
C LYS A 430 2.08 1.39 -15.64
N ASP A 431 0.98 1.18 -16.36
CA ASP A 431 0.13 2.23 -16.92
C ASP A 431 -0.56 3.07 -15.82
N GLU A 432 -0.98 2.45 -14.72
CA GLU A 432 -1.49 3.19 -13.57
C GLU A 432 -0.40 4.04 -12.89
N ILE A 433 0.82 3.50 -12.80
CA ILE A 433 1.98 4.24 -12.27
C ILE A 433 2.32 5.42 -13.20
N ASP A 434 2.29 5.21 -14.52
CA ASP A 434 2.51 6.27 -15.51
C ASP A 434 1.47 7.40 -15.33
N ALA A 435 0.19 7.04 -15.17
CA ALA A 435 -0.88 8.01 -14.91
C ALA A 435 -0.73 8.75 -13.57
N ALA A 436 -0.23 8.08 -12.52
CA ALA A 436 0.08 8.75 -11.24
C ALA A 436 1.22 9.76 -11.38
N VAL A 437 2.23 9.45 -12.19
CA VAL A 437 3.32 10.38 -12.51
C VAL A 437 2.82 11.57 -13.32
N ALA A 438 1.93 11.36 -14.29
CA ALA A 438 1.30 12.46 -15.03
C ALA A 438 0.53 13.40 -14.09
N ARG A 439 -0.27 12.85 -13.16
CA ARG A 439 -0.97 13.63 -12.14
C ARG A 439 -0.02 14.42 -11.25
N LEU A 440 1.09 13.82 -10.82
CA LEU A 440 2.13 14.51 -10.05
C LEU A 440 2.66 15.75 -10.78
N GLN A 441 2.91 15.64 -12.09
CA GLN A 441 3.40 16.75 -12.90
C GLN A 441 2.36 17.88 -12.98
N VAL A 442 1.10 17.56 -13.23
CA VAL A 442 0.01 18.57 -13.27
C VAL A 442 -0.13 19.28 -11.93
N ILE A 443 -0.05 18.56 -10.80
CA ILE A 443 -0.12 19.15 -9.46
C ILE A 443 1.09 20.07 -9.22
N LYS A 444 2.31 19.65 -9.58
CA LYS A 444 3.51 20.50 -9.46
C LYS A 444 3.37 21.79 -10.26
N GLU A 445 2.89 21.72 -11.49
CA GLU A 445 2.65 22.89 -12.34
C GLU A 445 1.62 23.84 -11.74
N TYR A 446 0.50 23.29 -11.23
CA TYR A 446 -0.53 24.07 -10.54
C TYR A 446 0.04 24.80 -9.32
N LEU A 447 0.80 24.11 -8.48
CA LEU A 447 1.42 24.68 -7.27
C LEU A 447 2.56 25.66 -7.59
N ALA A 448 3.17 25.57 -8.78
CA ALA A 448 4.29 26.42 -9.19
C ALA A 448 3.88 27.77 -9.79
N GLY A 449 2.73 27.88 -10.49
CA GLY A 449 2.35 29.16 -11.10
C GLY A 449 1.23 29.20 -12.16
N GLY A 450 0.35 28.20 -12.25
CA GLY A 450 -0.98 28.40 -12.89
C GLY A 450 -1.82 29.42 -12.10
N PRO A 451 -3.08 29.78 -12.45
CA PRO A 451 -3.91 30.71 -11.66
C PRO A 451 -3.91 30.25 -10.20
N PRO A 452 -3.10 30.86 -9.32
CA PRO A 452 -2.46 30.07 -8.30
C PRO A 452 -3.39 29.93 -7.10
N PRO A 453 -3.27 28.83 -6.34
CA PRO A 453 -3.85 28.81 -5.02
C PRO A 453 -3.23 29.93 -4.18
N MET A 454 -3.99 30.47 -3.25
CA MET A 454 -3.46 31.28 -2.17
C MET A 454 -2.41 30.46 -1.42
N VAL A 455 -1.14 30.89 -1.48
CA VAL A 455 -0.05 30.23 -0.76
C VAL A 455 0.15 30.92 0.59
N LEU A 456 -0.17 30.20 1.65
CA LEU A 456 0.07 30.64 3.02
C LEU A 456 1.54 30.44 3.37
N THR A 457 2.19 31.50 3.84
CA THR A 457 3.62 31.55 4.11
C THR A 457 3.92 31.64 5.61
N GLY A 458 5.15 31.28 5.98
CA GLY A 458 5.66 31.36 7.35
C GLY A 458 5.49 30.07 8.15
N GLU A 459 6.11 30.02 9.33
CA GLU A 459 6.19 28.80 10.16
C GLU A 459 4.81 28.35 10.71
N ASN A 460 3.90 29.30 10.92
CA ASN A 460 2.54 29.07 11.39
C ASN A 460 1.54 29.75 10.43
N PRO A 461 1.29 29.16 9.25
CA PRO A 461 0.39 29.74 8.26
C PRO A 461 -1.03 29.86 8.83
N ASP A 462 -1.67 31.02 8.60
CA ASP A 462 -3.00 31.33 9.15
C ASP A 462 -4.14 30.66 8.36
N TRP A 463 -4.30 29.36 8.60
CA TRP A 463 -5.41 28.55 8.10
C TRP A 463 -6.78 28.94 8.71
N GLY A 464 -6.79 29.73 9.79
CA GLY A 464 -8.00 30.15 10.50
C GLY A 464 -8.67 31.38 9.90
N SER A 465 -7.95 32.17 9.12
CA SER A 465 -8.44 33.45 8.59
C SER A 465 -9.74 33.36 7.79
N GLU A 466 -10.51 34.45 7.81
CA GLU A 466 -11.71 34.65 6.99
C GLU A 466 -11.41 34.62 5.48
N ALA A 467 -10.19 34.96 5.07
CA ALA A 467 -9.76 34.87 3.68
C ALA A 467 -9.64 33.40 3.23
N VAL A 468 -9.00 32.57 4.05
CA VAL A 468 -8.90 31.12 3.82
C VAL A 468 -10.27 30.47 3.86
N GLY A 469 -11.11 30.82 4.84
CA GLY A 469 -12.48 30.31 4.93
C GLY A 469 -13.31 30.59 3.67
N ARG A 470 -13.23 31.82 3.13
CA ARG A 470 -13.91 32.19 1.89
C ARG A 470 -13.34 31.52 0.65
N ALA A 471 -12.02 31.32 0.59
CA ALA A 471 -11.42 30.61 -0.53
C ALA A 471 -11.84 29.12 -0.53
N LEU A 472 -11.96 28.51 0.64
CA LEU A 472 -12.32 27.09 0.79
C LEU A 472 -13.84 26.82 0.79
N SER A 473 -14.71 27.83 0.66
CA SER A 473 -16.17 27.63 0.73
C SER A 473 -16.80 27.13 -0.57
N ASP A 474 -16.09 27.15 -1.69
CA ASP A 474 -16.59 26.67 -2.98
C ASP A 474 -16.59 25.12 -3.03
N PRO A 475 -17.76 24.47 -3.13
CA PRO A 475 -17.84 23.01 -3.19
C PRO A 475 -17.24 22.38 -4.46
N ALA A 476 -17.00 23.16 -5.52
CA ALA A 476 -16.37 22.66 -6.74
C ALA A 476 -14.85 22.53 -6.61
N THR A 477 -14.22 23.24 -5.67
CA THR A 477 -12.75 23.34 -5.58
C THR A 477 -12.19 22.97 -4.20
N SER A 478 -13.05 22.66 -3.22
CA SER A 478 -12.62 22.41 -1.84
C SER A 478 -13.45 21.34 -1.16
N TYR A 479 -12.77 20.39 -0.48
CA TYR A 479 -13.46 19.44 0.39
C TYR A 479 -14.19 20.12 1.54
N VAL A 480 -13.67 21.23 2.08
CA VAL A 480 -14.38 22.02 3.09
C VAL A 480 -15.70 22.54 2.53
N GLY A 481 -15.67 23.15 1.33
CA GLY A 481 -16.85 23.69 0.66
C GLY A 481 -17.86 22.59 0.32
N ARG A 482 -17.38 21.42 -0.13
CA ARG A 482 -18.21 20.26 -0.46
C ARG A 482 -18.92 19.71 0.77
N GLU A 483 -18.24 19.57 1.90
CA GLU A 483 -18.89 19.12 3.13
C GLU A 483 -19.86 20.18 3.67
N LEU A 484 -19.50 21.46 3.56
CA LEU A 484 -20.36 22.60 3.90
C LEU A 484 -21.67 22.63 3.09
N SER A 485 -21.60 22.46 1.77
CA SER A 485 -22.80 22.48 0.91
C SER A 485 -23.74 21.31 1.17
N ARG A 486 -23.21 20.16 1.63
CA ARG A 486 -24.03 19.00 2.03
C ARG A 486 -24.80 19.25 3.34
N PHE A 487 -24.37 20.17 4.21
CA PHE A 487 -25.14 20.55 5.42
C PHE A 487 -26.49 21.17 5.13
N GLU A 488 -26.68 21.76 3.97
CA GLU A 488 -27.94 22.45 3.68
C GLU A 488 -29.12 21.48 3.45
N GLY A 489 -28.86 20.16 3.32
CA GLY A 489 -29.89 19.17 2.97
C GLY A 489 -29.94 17.89 3.83
N LEU A 490 -29.05 17.70 4.81
CA LEU A 490 -28.99 16.48 5.62
C LEU A 490 -29.31 16.74 7.10
N ASN A 491 -29.91 15.73 7.75
CA ASN A 491 -30.06 15.72 9.20
C ASN A 491 -28.68 15.69 9.87
N THR A 492 -28.53 16.43 10.97
CA THR A 492 -27.29 16.50 11.75
C THR A 492 -27.31 15.55 12.94
N MET A 493 -26.14 15.01 13.26
CA MET A 493 -25.82 14.17 14.42
C MET A 493 -24.63 14.82 15.15
N SER A 494 -24.62 14.73 16.49
CA SER A 494 -23.46 15.20 17.27
C SER A 494 -22.23 14.31 17.03
N TYR A 495 -21.05 14.81 17.36
CA TYR A 495 -19.82 14.02 17.25
C TYR A 495 -19.83 12.83 18.20
N GLU A 496 -20.32 13.05 19.42
CA GLU A 496 -20.36 12.06 20.50
C GLU A 496 -21.32 10.91 20.17
N GLU A 497 -22.48 11.22 19.56
CA GLU A 497 -23.39 10.19 19.01
C GLU A 497 -22.78 9.43 17.82
N ALA A 498 -21.91 10.09 17.05
CA ALA A 498 -21.27 9.47 15.89
C ALA A 498 -20.04 8.62 16.28
N GLU A 499 -19.38 8.92 17.38
CA GLU A 499 -18.24 8.16 17.91
C GLU A 499 -18.69 6.92 18.71
N ALA A 500 -19.84 7.01 19.40
CA ALA A 500 -20.51 5.87 20.03
C ALA A 500 -21.02 4.83 19.01
#